data_AF-A0A976LFQ1-F1
#
_entry.id   AF-A0A976LFQ1-F1
#
_cell.length_a   1.000
_cell.length_b   1.000
_cell.length_c   1.000
_cell.angle_alpha   90.00
_cell.angle_beta   90.00
_cell.angle_gamma   90.00
#
_symmetry.space_group_name_H-M   'P 1'
#
loop_
_entity.id
_entity.type
_entity.pdbx_description
1 polymer ?
#
loop_
_entity_poly.entity_id
_entity_poly.type
_entity_poly.pdbx_seq_one_letter_code
_entity_poly.pdbx_strand_id
1 'polypeptide(L)'
;MPEIVGNVLGILFSLIAGGFAYASFEKGVMIFLAIAYGLWIIILISDIGKRPRKEDPFCRQLGPDLLRAYRRYHVAIDFPMAGQVYAALLNMLRVLGLLWGGLCIWKELYLTSAGAFAYFFLAGNLIVRNNPWFYMGREAQQGRPSALAELSKISDIIKAKDPSPPHTPNDGEKNEQ
;
A
#
# COMPACT_ATOMS: atom_id res chain seq x y z
N MET A 1 -5.58 4.95 -11.65
CA MET A 1 -7.04 4.97 -11.35
C MET A 1 -7.38 4.21 -10.06
N PRO A 2 -6.74 3.07 -9.73
CA PRO A 2 -6.97 2.37 -8.44
C PRO A 2 -6.74 3.25 -7.20
N GLU A 3 -5.81 4.19 -7.30
CA GLU A 3 -5.49 5.12 -6.22
C GLU A 3 -6.66 6.06 -5.90
N ILE A 4 -7.40 6.48 -6.93
CA ILE A 4 -8.59 7.32 -6.76
C ILE A 4 -9.64 6.57 -5.95
N VAL A 5 -9.85 5.28 -6.24
CA VAL A 5 -10.79 4.43 -5.50
C VAL A 5 -10.39 4.36 -4.02
N GLY A 6 -9.12 4.08 -3.72
CA GLY A 6 -8.63 4.03 -2.34
C GLY A 6 -8.81 5.37 -1.60
N ASN A 7 -8.50 6.48 -2.26
CA ASN A 7 -8.66 7.82 -1.69
C ASN A 7 -10.14 8.16 -1.40
N VAL A 8 -11.03 7.86 -2.36
CA VAL A 8 -12.48 8.08 -2.21
C VAL A 8 -13.04 7.26 -1.04
N LEU A 9 -12.64 6.00 -0.91
CA LEU A 9 -13.02 5.17 0.24
C LEU A 9 -12.52 5.76 1.56
N GLY A 10 -11.29 6.25 1.61
CA GLY A 10 -10.75 6.92 2.80
C GLY A 10 -11.54 8.16 3.21
N ILE A 11 -11.93 8.99 2.23
CA ILE A 11 -12.81 10.16 2.47
C ILE A 11 -14.17 9.69 2.99
N LEU A 12 -14.79 8.71 2.34
CA LEU A 12 -16.11 8.19 2.73
C LEU A 12 -16.12 7.71 4.18
N PHE A 13 -15.13 6.92 4.59
CA PHE A 13 -15.00 6.46 5.98
C PHE A 13 -14.82 7.62 6.96
N SER A 14 -14.05 8.63 6.60
CA SER A 14 -13.91 9.83 7.43
C SER A 14 -15.20 10.67 7.49
N LEU A 15 -16.00 10.70 6.42
CA LEU A 15 -17.31 11.37 6.43
C LEU A 15 -18.30 10.63 7.33
N ILE A 16 -18.30 9.30 7.32
CA ILE A 16 -19.09 8.48 8.25
C ILE A 16 -18.73 8.87 9.69
N ALA A 17 -17.43 8.88 10.03
CA ALA A 17 -16.96 9.32 11.34
C ALA A 17 -17.36 10.78 11.67
N GLY A 18 -17.30 11.67 10.66
CA GLY A 18 -17.77 13.06 10.76
C GLY A 18 -19.25 13.17 11.11
N GLY A 19 -20.10 12.30 10.56
CA GLY A 19 -21.51 12.22 10.91
C GLY A 19 -21.73 11.91 12.39
N PHE A 20 -20.95 10.99 12.96
CA PHE A 20 -20.99 10.71 14.40
C PHE A 20 -20.39 11.85 15.25
N ALA A 21 -19.38 12.54 14.72
CA ALA A 21 -18.76 13.69 15.38
C ALA A 21 -19.73 14.86 15.59
N TYR A 22 -20.76 15.00 14.73
CA TYR A 22 -21.81 16.00 14.89
C TYR A 22 -22.58 15.85 16.21
N ALA A 23 -22.88 14.60 16.60
CA ALA A 23 -23.56 14.32 17.87
C ALA A 23 -22.59 14.32 19.06
N SER A 24 -21.39 13.76 18.88
CA SER A 24 -20.34 13.73 19.89
C SER A 24 -18.99 13.58 19.21
N PHE A 25 -18.15 14.61 19.33
CA PHE A 25 -16.83 14.63 18.70
C PHE A 25 -15.98 13.42 19.12
N GLU A 26 -16.00 13.07 20.41
CA GLU A 26 -15.29 11.90 20.93
C GLU A 26 -15.74 10.59 20.24
N LYS A 27 -17.05 10.38 20.08
CA LYS A 27 -17.57 9.20 19.35
C LYS A 27 -17.10 9.18 17.90
N GLY A 28 -17.12 10.32 17.22
CA GLY A 28 -16.65 10.43 15.84
C GLY A 28 -15.18 10.04 15.70
N VAL A 29 -14.31 10.55 16.59
CA VAL A 29 -12.90 10.19 16.62
C VAL A 29 -12.69 8.71 16.89
N MET A 30 -13.40 8.14 17.87
CA MET A 30 -13.30 6.72 18.20
C MET A 30 -13.72 5.83 17.02
N ILE A 31 -14.76 6.22 16.28
CA ILE A 31 -15.21 5.51 15.08
C ILE A 31 -14.17 5.63 13.96
N PHE A 32 -13.62 6.82 13.74
CA PHE A 32 -12.54 7.01 12.78
C PHE A 32 -11.34 6.10 13.09
N LEU A 33 -10.87 6.12 14.34
CA LEU A 33 -9.74 5.29 14.78
C LEU A 33 -10.07 3.79 14.65
N ALA A 34 -11.27 3.37 15.04
CA ALA A 34 -11.70 1.98 14.91
C ALA A 34 -11.68 1.52 13.45
N ILE A 35 -12.16 2.34 12.51
CA ILE A 35 -12.11 2.03 11.07
C ILE A 35 -10.66 2.00 10.58
N ALA A 36 -9.86 3.01 10.92
CA ALA A 36 -8.48 3.15 10.46
C ALA A 36 -7.60 1.98 10.91
N TYR A 37 -7.64 1.67 12.21
CA TYR A 37 -6.91 0.54 12.78
C TYR A 37 -7.50 -0.79 12.34
N GLY A 38 -8.82 -0.92 12.27
CA GLY A 38 -9.48 -2.15 11.81
C GLY A 38 -9.07 -2.53 10.40
N LEU A 39 -9.11 -1.59 9.45
CA LEU A 39 -8.66 -1.80 8.08
C LEU A 39 -7.15 -2.12 8.01
N TRP A 40 -6.34 -1.40 8.78
CA TRP A 40 -4.90 -1.67 8.87
C TRP A 40 -4.61 -3.09 9.39
N ILE A 41 -5.30 -3.54 10.44
CA ILE A 41 -5.19 -4.90 10.99
C ILE A 41 -5.65 -5.94 9.97
N ILE A 42 -6.78 -5.75 9.30
CA ILE A 42 -7.30 -6.68 8.29
C ILE A 42 -6.30 -6.87 7.15
N ILE A 43 -5.73 -5.76 6.66
CA ILE A 43 -4.72 -5.79 5.60
C ILE A 43 -3.43 -6.45 6.10
N LEU A 44 -3.00 -6.16 7.33
CA LEU A 44 -1.83 -6.79 7.95
C LEU A 44 -2.00 -8.31 8.08
N ILE A 45 -3.13 -8.77 8.59
CA ILE A 45 -3.45 -10.19 8.73
C ILE A 45 -3.49 -10.85 7.35
N SER A 46 -4.08 -10.18 6.35
CA SER A 46 -4.11 -10.68 4.98
C SER A 46 -2.69 -10.80 4.37
N ASP A 47 -1.82 -9.81 4.56
CA ASP A 47 -0.42 -9.84 4.12
C ASP A 47 0.33 -11.00 4.79
N ILE A 48 0.12 -11.23 6.08
CA ILE A 48 0.78 -12.31 6.81
C ILE A 48 0.25 -13.67 6.36
N GLY A 49 -1.07 -13.81 6.24
CA GLY A 49 -1.74 -15.07 5.91
C GLY A 49 -1.53 -15.52 4.46
N LYS A 50 -1.40 -14.57 3.52
CA LYS A 50 -1.14 -14.86 2.10
C LYS A 50 0.33 -14.84 1.72
N ARG A 51 1.23 -14.63 2.68
CA ARG A 51 2.67 -14.57 2.41
C ARG A 51 3.15 -15.90 1.81
N PRO A 52 3.82 -15.88 0.65
CA PRO A 52 4.35 -17.09 0.01
C PRO A 52 5.23 -17.90 0.97
N ARG A 53 5.06 -19.22 0.95
CA ARG A 53 5.87 -20.15 1.72
C ARG A 53 7.18 -20.40 0.98
N LYS A 54 8.24 -20.73 1.71
CA LYS A 54 9.56 -20.96 1.08
C LYS A 54 9.53 -22.21 0.21
N GLU A 55 8.62 -23.13 0.53
CA GLU A 55 8.47 -24.43 -0.09
C GLU A 55 7.64 -24.37 -1.38
N ASP A 56 7.01 -23.22 -1.70
CA ASP A 56 6.20 -23.07 -2.90
C ASP A 56 7.06 -23.28 -4.18
N PRO A 57 6.52 -23.89 -5.25
CA PRO A 57 7.30 -24.25 -6.43
C PRO A 57 8.08 -23.09 -7.05
N PHE A 58 7.46 -21.91 -7.14
CA PHE A 58 8.11 -20.70 -7.63
C PHE A 58 9.18 -20.18 -6.66
N CYS A 59 8.90 -20.19 -5.35
CA CYS A 59 9.84 -19.74 -4.32
C CYS A 59 11.15 -20.55 -4.29
N ARG A 60 11.10 -21.84 -4.61
CA ARG A 60 12.29 -22.71 -4.67
C ARG A 60 13.25 -22.34 -5.82
N GLN A 61 12.74 -21.69 -6.86
CA GLN A 61 13.53 -21.25 -8.00
C GLN A 61 14.22 -19.91 -7.75
N LEU A 62 13.77 -19.15 -6.74
CA LEU A 62 14.32 -17.86 -6.39
C LEU A 62 15.54 -17.99 -5.47
N GLY A 63 16.60 -17.23 -5.78
CA GLY A 63 17.70 -17.02 -4.83
C GLY A 63 17.22 -16.37 -3.53
N PRO A 64 18.01 -16.44 -2.44
CA PRO A 64 17.60 -16.01 -1.10
C PRO A 64 17.18 -14.54 -1.02
N ASP A 65 17.81 -13.66 -1.80
CA ASP A 65 17.50 -12.24 -1.85
C ASP A 65 16.20 -11.94 -2.61
N LEU A 66 15.97 -12.59 -3.75
CA LEU A 66 14.73 -12.48 -4.52
C LEU A 66 13.55 -13.08 -3.76
N LEU A 67 13.77 -14.20 -3.05
CA LEU A 67 12.74 -14.79 -2.19
C LEU A 67 12.34 -13.83 -1.07
N ARG A 68 13.30 -13.13 -0.45
CA ARG A 68 13.00 -12.14 0.58
C ARG A 68 12.19 -10.97 0.02
N ALA A 69 12.57 -10.46 -1.15
CA ALA A 69 11.84 -9.40 -1.84
C ALA A 69 10.42 -9.86 -2.25
N TYR A 70 10.28 -11.05 -2.83
CA TYR A 70 8.99 -11.61 -3.22
C TYR A 70 8.05 -11.72 -2.02
N ARG A 71 8.50 -12.33 -0.91
CA ARG A 71 7.67 -12.45 0.30
C ARG A 71 7.29 -11.09 0.90
N ARG A 72 8.14 -10.07 0.76
CA ARG A 72 7.90 -8.71 1.25
C ARG A 72 6.88 -7.94 0.40
N TYR A 73 6.93 -8.11 -0.92
CA TYR A 73 6.13 -7.37 -1.89
C TYR A 73 5.07 -8.23 -2.60
N HIS A 74 4.77 -9.43 -2.08
CA HIS A 74 3.91 -10.40 -2.74
C HIS A 74 2.53 -9.83 -3.08
N VAL A 75 1.91 -9.03 -2.21
CA VAL A 75 0.61 -8.42 -2.52
C VAL A 75 0.71 -7.49 -3.73
N ALA A 76 1.77 -6.70 -3.82
CA ALA A 76 1.99 -5.80 -4.94
C ALA A 76 2.30 -6.57 -6.25
N ILE A 77 3.00 -7.70 -6.16
CA ILE A 77 3.38 -8.53 -7.30
C ILE A 77 2.21 -9.38 -7.80
N ASP A 78 1.48 -10.03 -6.89
CA ASP A 78 0.43 -11.00 -7.22
C ASP A 78 -0.93 -10.33 -7.45
N PHE A 79 -1.17 -9.20 -6.78
CA PHE A 79 -2.44 -8.47 -6.83
C PHE A 79 -2.20 -6.95 -6.97
N PRO A 80 -1.54 -6.48 -8.06
CA PRO A 80 -1.07 -5.10 -8.18
C PRO A 80 -2.19 -4.06 -8.02
N MET A 81 -3.36 -4.32 -8.62
CA MET A 81 -4.51 -3.42 -8.52
C MET A 81 -5.02 -3.31 -7.08
N ALA A 82 -5.17 -4.43 -6.37
CA ALA A 82 -5.64 -4.43 -4.98
C ALA A 82 -4.61 -3.78 -4.05
N GLY A 83 -3.32 -4.07 -4.24
CA GLY A 83 -2.22 -3.44 -3.51
C GLY A 83 -2.24 -1.91 -3.64
N GLN A 84 -2.47 -1.39 -4.85
CA GLN A 84 -2.60 0.06 -5.08
C GLN A 84 -3.81 0.67 -4.36
N VAL A 85 -5.00 0.04 -4.44
CA VAL A 85 -6.20 0.50 -3.73
C VAL A 85 -5.95 0.54 -2.22
N TYR A 86 -5.40 -0.53 -1.65
CA TYR A 86 -5.13 -0.61 -0.21
C TYR A 86 -4.08 0.40 0.25
N ALA A 87 -3.00 0.56 -0.52
CA ALA A 87 -1.98 1.56 -0.21
C ALA A 87 -2.55 2.99 -0.24
N ALA A 88 -3.39 3.31 -1.22
CA ALA A 88 -4.05 4.61 -1.30
C ALA A 88 -5.05 4.83 -0.17
N LEU A 89 -5.90 3.84 0.14
CA LEU A 89 -6.84 3.88 1.25
C LEU A 89 -6.14 4.13 2.60
N LEU A 90 -5.13 3.32 2.92
CA LEU A 90 -4.37 3.48 4.16
C LEU A 90 -3.63 4.82 4.21
N ASN A 91 -3.09 5.28 3.08
CA ASN A 91 -2.43 6.58 3.03
C ASN A 91 -3.42 7.74 3.23
N MET A 92 -4.61 7.66 2.67
CA MET A 92 -5.64 8.68 2.85
C MET A 92 -6.12 8.73 4.30
N LEU A 93 -6.41 7.58 4.90
CA LEU A 93 -6.75 7.48 6.33
C LEU A 93 -5.59 7.99 7.21
N ARG A 94 -4.34 7.74 6.82
CA ARG A 94 -3.16 8.24 7.52
C ARG A 94 -3.10 9.77 7.53
N VAL A 95 -3.34 10.41 6.39
CA VAL A 95 -3.37 11.89 6.28
C VAL A 95 -4.55 12.47 7.05
N LEU A 96 -5.74 11.88 6.89
CA LEU A 96 -6.94 12.29 7.64
C LEU A 96 -6.75 12.10 9.14
N GLY A 97 -5.99 11.09 9.57
CA GLY A 97 -5.62 10.87 10.96
C GLY A 97 -4.82 12.02 11.56
N LEU A 98 -3.96 12.70 10.78
CA LEU A 98 -3.30 13.91 11.25
C LEU A 98 -4.29 15.05 11.50
N LEU A 99 -5.28 15.21 10.61
CA LEU A 99 -6.33 16.22 10.78
C LEU A 99 -7.17 15.93 12.02
N TRP A 100 -7.66 14.70 12.16
CA TRP A 100 -8.40 14.25 13.36
C TRP A 100 -7.56 14.40 14.63
N GLY A 101 -6.28 14.02 14.59
CA GLY A 101 -5.35 14.17 15.71
C GLY A 101 -5.15 15.62 16.14
N GLY A 102 -5.03 16.54 15.18
CA GLY A 102 -4.97 17.98 15.45
C GLY A 102 -6.27 18.52 16.06
N LEU A 103 -7.42 18.10 15.54
CA LEU A 103 -8.73 18.47 16.11
C LEU A 103 -8.92 17.89 17.52
N CYS A 104 -8.38 16.70 17.82
CA CYS A 104 -8.40 16.13 19.15
C CYS A 104 -7.59 16.94 20.15
N ILE A 105 -6.42 17.46 19.76
CA ILE A 105 -5.63 18.38 20.61
C ILE A 105 -6.47 19.62 20.95
N TRP A 106 -7.14 20.21 19.94
CA TRP A 106 -8.01 21.37 20.15
C TRP A 106 -9.15 21.11 21.15
N LYS A 107 -9.64 19.87 21.20
CA LYS A 107 -10.73 19.43 22.09
C LYS A 107 -10.22 18.78 23.39
N GLU A 108 -8.92 18.90 23.69
CA GLU A 108 -8.28 18.34 24.88
C GLU A 108 -8.36 16.80 24.98
N LEU A 109 -8.62 16.12 23.86
CA LEU A 109 -8.65 14.65 23.75
C LEU A 109 -7.26 14.10 23.43
N TYR A 110 -6.32 14.25 24.36
CA TYR A 110 -4.91 13.93 24.11
C TYR A 110 -4.66 12.44 23.82
N LEU A 111 -5.39 11.54 24.48
CA LEU A 111 -5.20 10.10 24.29
C LEU A 111 -5.62 9.65 22.89
N THR A 112 -6.75 10.14 22.38
CA THR A 112 -7.20 9.82 21.02
C THR A 112 -6.33 10.49 19.96
N SER A 113 -5.82 11.70 20.25
CA SER A 113 -4.81 12.35 19.40
C SER A 113 -3.54 11.52 19.27
N ALA A 114 -3.01 11.02 20.40
CA ALA A 114 -1.85 10.14 20.41
C ALA A 114 -2.12 8.86 19.58
N GLY A 115 -3.32 8.27 19.67
CA GLY A 115 -3.74 7.16 18.83
C GLY A 115 -3.73 7.49 17.33
N ALA A 116 -4.24 8.67 16.95
CA ALA A 116 -4.24 9.12 15.56
C ALA A 116 -2.83 9.32 14.99
N PHE A 117 -1.91 9.88 15.79
CA PHE A 117 -0.51 10.02 15.39
C PHE A 117 0.22 8.68 15.36
N ALA A 118 -0.03 7.78 16.32
CA ALA A 118 0.55 6.43 16.29
C ALA A 118 0.15 5.67 15.01
N TYR A 119 -1.11 5.78 14.60
CA TYR A 119 -1.59 5.20 13.34
C TYR A 119 -0.79 5.68 12.13
N PHE A 120 -0.43 6.98 12.10
CA PHE A 120 0.32 7.55 10.99
C PHE A 120 1.65 6.83 10.75
N PHE A 121 2.35 6.45 11.81
CA PHE A 121 3.62 5.72 11.70
C PHE A 121 3.40 4.24 11.35
N LEU A 122 2.39 3.60 11.95
CA LEU A 122 2.09 2.18 11.75
C LEU A 122 1.67 1.85 10.31
N ALA A 123 0.87 2.71 9.69
CA ALA A 123 0.37 2.47 8.34
C ALA A 123 1.48 2.56 7.27
N GLY A 124 2.54 3.34 7.51
CA GLY A 124 3.59 3.63 6.52
C GLY A 124 4.26 2.39 5.94
N ASN A 125 4.59 1.40 6.77
CA ASN A 125 5.26 0.19 6.31
C ASN A 125 4.38 -0.68 5.39
N LEU A 126 3.08 -0.80 5.67
CA LEU A 126 2.16 -1.55 4.80
C LEU A 126 1.90 -0.83 3.49
N ILE A 127 1.77 0.51 3.52
CA ILE A 127 1.57 1.33 2.33
C ILE A 127 2.68 1.09 1.29
N VAL A 128 3.95 1.14 1.74
CA VAL A 128 5.12 0.94 0.87
C VAL A 128 5.19 -0.48 0.32
N ARG A 129 4.83 -1.50 1.12
CA ARG A 129 4.82 -2.90 0.66
C ARG A 129 3.75 -3.19 -0.38
N ASN A 130 2.59 -2.55 -0.26
CA ASN A 130 1.46 -2.76 -1.16
C ASN A 130 1.55 -1.96 -2.46
N ASN A 131 2.34 -0.87 -2.50
CA ASN A 131 2.58 -0.11 -3.73
C ASN A 131 4.03 0.41 -3.83
N PRO A 132 5.03 -0.47 -3.98
CA PRO A 132 6.43 -0.07 -3.99
C PRO A 132 6.80 0.85 -5.15
N TRP A 133 6.15 0.72 -6.31
CA TRP A 133 6.43 1.57 -7.48
C TRP A 133 6.11 3.04 -7.24
N PHE A 134 4.96 3.32 -6.62
CA PHE A 134 4.57 4.71 -6.35
C PHE A 134 5.49 5.36 -5.32
N TYR A 135 5.82 4.66 -4.24
CA TYR A 135 6.58 5.24 -3.12
C TYR A 135 8.10 5.20 -3.31
N MET A 136 8.64 4.21 -4.02
CA MET A 136 10.08 4.11 -4.31
C MET A 136 10.45 4.63 -5.70
N GLY A 137 9.49 4.77 -6.62
CA GLY A 137 9.76 5.14 -8.01
C GLY A 137 10.42 6.51 -8.15
N ARG A 138 9.93 7.52 -7.42
CA ARG A 138 10.55 8.85 -7.41
C ARG A 138 11.98 8.83 -6.86
N GLU A 139 12.21 8.06 -5.78
CA GLU A 139 13.54 7.90 -5.20
C GLU A 139 14.51 7.19 -6.15
N ALA A 140 14.01 6.19 -6.88
CA ALA A 140 14.77 5.49 -7.91
C ALA A 140 15.10 6.40 -9.11
N GLN A 141 14.15 7.25 -9.55
CA GLN A 141 14.40 8.26 -10.59
C GLN A 141 15.45 9.30 -10.15
N GLN A 142 15.53 9.58 -8.86
CA GLN A 142 16.57 10.43 -8.28
C GLN A 142 17.92 9.72 -8.09
N GLY A 143 18.05 8.47 -8.57
CA GLY A 143 19.29 7.70 -8.51
C GLY A 143 19.60 7.11 -7.14
N ARG A 144 18.63 7.01 -6.22
CA ARG A 144 18.88 6.39 -4.91
C ARG A 144 19.15 4.89 -5.09
N PRO A 145 20.35 4.39 -4.73
CA PRO A 145 20.76 3.03 -5.04
C PRO A 145 19.89 1.98 -4.34
N SER A 146 19.45 2.24 -3.12
CA SER A 146 18.59 1.32 -2.36
C SER A 146 17.21 1.14 -3.01
N ALA A 147 16.61 2.22 -3.52
CA ALA A 147 15.31 2.17 -4.19
C ALA A 147 15.41 1.47 -5.55
N LEU A 148 16.47 1.76 -6.31
CA LEU A 148 16.77 1.08 -7.57
C LEU A 148 16.96 -0.43 -7.37
N ALA A 149 17.75 -0.82 -6.38
CA ALA A 149 18.02 -2.24 -6.09
C ALA A 149 16.78 -3.01 -5.62
N GLU A 150 15.85 -2.38 -4.90
CA GLU A 150 14.60 -3.04 -4.51
C GLU A 150 13.63 -3.14 -5.70
N LEU A 151 13.48 -2.08 -6.50
CA LEU A 151 12.61 -2.11 -7.69
C LEU A 151 13.13 -3.08 -8.76
N SER A 152 14.45 -3.20 -8.93
CA SER A 152 15.02 -4.16 -9.88
C SER A 152 14.67 -5.61 -9.48
N LYS A 153 14.80 -5.96 -8.20
CA LYS A 153 14.39 -7.28 -7.69
C LYS A 153 12.92 -7.58 -7.97
N ILE A 154 12.04 -6.59 -7.75
CA ILE A 154 10.61 -6.75 -8.04
C ILE A 154 10.40 -7.00 -9.55
N SER A 155 11.10 -6.26 -10.42
CA SER A 155 11.02 -6.48 -11.87
C SER A 155 11.50 -7.88 -12.28
N ASP A 156 12.61 -8.34 -11.71
CA ASP A 156 13.17 -9.66 -12.00
C ASP A 156 12.21 -10.78 -11.56
N ILE A 157 11.55 -10.62 -10.41
CA ILE A 157 10.53 -11.58 -9.94
C ILE A 157 9.33 -11.61 -10.90
N ILE A 158 8.85 -10.45 -11.36
CA ILE A 158 7.73 -10.38 -12.30
C ILE A 158 8.09 -11.07 -13.62
N LYS A 159 9.27 -10.78 -14.18
CA LYS A 159 9.77 -11.44 -15.40
C LYS A 159 9.91 -12.95 -15.23
N ALA A 160 10.37 -13.40 -14.06
CA ALA A 160 10.48 -14.82 -13.77
C ALA A 160 9.12 -15.52 -13.63
N LYS A 161 8.08 -14.78 -13.20
CA LYS A 161 6.73 -15.31 -12.99
C LYS A 161 5.89 -15.35 -14.26
N ASP A 162 6.09 -14.39 -15.16
CA ASP A 162 5.44 -14.32 -16.47
C ASP A 162 6.50 -14.28 -17.58
N PRO A 163 6.99 -15.44 -18.03
CA PRO A 163 7.94 -15.55 -19.14
C PRO A 163 7.22 -15.38 -20.49
N SER A 164 6.36 -14.37 -20.63
CA SER A 164 5.90 -13.96 -21.95
C SER A 164 7.11 -13.42 -22.74
N PRO A 165 7.32 -13.84 -24.00
CA PRO A 165 8.44 -13.36 -24.79
C PRO A 165 8.34 -11.83 -24.94
N PRO A 166 9.47 -11.11 -25.07
CA PRO A 166 9.42 -9.68 -25.36
C PRO A 166 8.58 -9.48 -26.61
N HIS A 167 7.61 -8.57 -26.56
CA HIS A 167 6.97 -8.06 -27.77
C HIS A 167 8.08 -7.54 -28.67
N THR A 168 8.49 -8.35 -29.65
CA THR A 168 9.23 -7.86 -30.80
C THR A 168 8.35 -6.79 -31.44
N PRO A 169 8.85 -5.56 -31.62
CA PRO A 169 8.18 -4.61 -32.50
C PRO A 169 7.96 -5.34 -33.82
N ASN A 170 6.75 -5.24 -34.36
CA ASN A 170 6.43 -5.79 -35.67
C ASN A 170 7.15 -4.93 -36.73
N ASP A 171 8.47 -5.10 -36.84
CA ASP A 171 9.31 -4.59 -37.92
C ASP A 171 9.06 -5.48 -39.14
N GLY A 172 7.89 -5.35 -39.75
CA GLY A 172 7.45 -6.34 -40.72
C GLY A 172 6.24 -5.97 -41.57
N GLU A 173 5.96 -4.68 -41.79
CA GLU A 173 5.13 -4.24 -42.93
C GLU A 173 5.69 -2.94 -43.50
N LYS A 174 6.89 -3.05 -44.07
CA LYS A 174 7.34 -2.19 -45.16
C LYS A 174 7.48 -3.09 -46.39
N ASN A 175 6.76 -2.70 -47.46
CA ASN A 175 6.80 -3.22 -48.83
C ASN A 175 6.06 -4.57 -48.95
N GLU A 176 5.10 -4.77 -49.84
CA GLU A 176 5.07 -4.40 -51.27
C GLU A 176 3.63 -4.32 -51.84
N GLN A 177 3.47 -3.44 -52.85
CA GLN A 177 2.39 -3.30 -53.87
C GLN A 177 1.15 -2.48 -53.53
#